data_AF-F6ULE7-F1
#
_entry.id   AF-F6ULE7-F1
#
_cell.length_a   1.000
_cell.length_b   1.000
_cell.length_c   1.000
_cell.angle_alpha   90.00
_cell.angle_beta   90.00
_cell.angle_gamma   90.00
#
_symmetry.space_group_name_H-M   'P 1'
#
loop_
_entity.id
_entity.type
_entity.pdbx_description
1 polymer ?
#
loop_
_entity_poly.entity_id
_entity_poly.type
_entity_poly.pdbx_seq_one_letter_code
_entity_poly.pdbx_strand_id
1 'polypeptide(L)'
;MDWDYFTAAMFAVAVTLSTYYGSSGAQFKVVESFNCNDPRSVERIHVSSPCGAVASPCYPQPTPELGEGRKGWVVDAGGWGRKVAGYRLSFQDFNIGDQPSTFIIGKAAETLSNGLLNVTGDITVNGQIDGGITVVENGRKTLKTNENFLDVDFMKIFLTFNTSGSTTDQGQRFYITFCADFDKCSDHEEYCKHGGTCVRDGFKKYRCKCKAGFIGNRCESDRPPDGECNNAEGGDKSKGRVKLCESSRCIKRLPPKETEELTPMETTPAKPMSPYSSKCD
;
A
#
# COMPACT_ATOMS: atom_id res chain seq x y z
N MET A 1 52.86 -47.12 11.27
CA MET A 1 51.84 -46.44 10.44
C MET A 1 51.24 -45.35 11.31
N ASP A 2 52.02 -44.38 11.79
CA ASP A 2 52.84 -43.40 11.06
C ASP A 2 52.01 -42.34 10.29
N TRP A 3 52.10 -41.09 10.79
CA TRP A 3 52.05 -39.76 10.13
C TRP A 3 50.74 -39.29 9.47
N ASP A 4 50.34 -38.01 9.46
CA ASP A 4 50.59 -36.78 10.22
C ASP A 4 49.68 -35.70 9.55
N TYR A 5 49.68 -34.48 10.09
CA TYR A 5 49.23 -33.22 9.46
C TYR A 5 47.93 -32.53 9.95
N PHE A 6 48.16 -31.69 10.97
CA PHE A 6 47.99 -30.22 10.94
C PHE A 6 46.59 -29.59 10.90
N THR A 7 46.21 -29.09 12.08
CA THR A 7 45.84 -27.69 12.39
C THR A 7 44.64 -26.99 11.72
N ALA A 8 43.79 -26.46 12.61
CA ALA A 8 43.14 -25.15 12.54
C ALA A 8 42.14 -24.89 11.39
N ALA A 9 40.86 -25.01 11.71
CA ALA A 9 39.84 -24.14 11.15
C ALA A 9 39.16 -23.40 12.30
N MET A 10 39.76 -22.27 12.69
CA MET A 10 38.99 -21.14 13.21
C MET A 10 37.89 -20.87 12.19
N PHE A 11 36.63 -21.06 12.56
CA PHE A 11 35.50 -20.63 11.74
C PHE A 11 35.50 -19.10 11.71
N ALA A 12 36.33 -18.52 10.84
CA ALA A 12 36.04 -17.23 10.26
C ALA A 12 34.76 -17.41 9.46
N VAL A 13 33.67 -16.79 9.90
CA VAL A 13 32.50 -16.56 9.07
C VAL A 13 32.98 -15.69 7.92
N ALA A 14 33.39 -16.33 6.82
CA ALA A 14 33.62 -15.63 5.58
C ALA A 14 32.27 -15.05 5.16
N VAL A 15 32.12 -13.73 5.32
CA VAL A 15 31.04 -12.98 4.69
C VAL A 15 31.18 -13.21 3.20
N THR A 16 30.42 -14.15 2.65
CA THR A 16 30.42 -14.41 1.21
C THR A 16 29.62 -13.29 0.57
N LEU A 17 30.30 -12.16 0.30
CA LEU A 17 29.79 -11.10 -0.56
C LEU A 17 29.53 -11.73 -1.94
N SER A 18 28.30 -12.12 -2.18
CA SER A 18 27.89 -12.70 -3.45
C SER A 18 27.67 -11.55 -4.44
N THR A 19 28.49 -11.55 -5.49
CA THR A 19 28.32 -10.64 -6.62
C THR A 19 27.27 -11.25 -7.55
N TYR A 20 26.19 -10.51 -7.78
CA TYR A 20 25.10 -10.92 -8.66
C TYR A 20 25.14 -10.10 -9.94
N TYR A 21 24.80 -10.74 -11.05
CA TYR A 21 24.66 -10.10 -12.36
C TYR A 21 23.17 -9.90 -12.67
N GLY A 22 22.80 -8.67 -13.06
CA GLY A 22 21.46 -8.39 -13.57
C GLY A 22 21.22 -8.99 -14.96
N SER A 23 19.97 -8.95 -15.44
CA SER A 23 19.61 -9.39 -16.80
C SER A 23 20.38 -8.67 -17.91
N SER A 24 20.97 -7.52 -17.59
CA SER A 24 21.79 -6.67 -18.46
C SER A 24 23.30 -6.86 -18.28
N GLY A 25 23.75 -7.82 -17.45
CA GLY A 25 25.18 -8.02 -17.15
C GLY A 25 25.78 -7.01 -16.17
N ALA A 26 24.95 -6.15 -15.58
CA ALA A 26 25.38 -5.16 -14.59
C ALA A 26 25.71 -5.80 -13.23
N GLN A 27 26.84 -5.39 -12.64
CA GLN A 27 27.33 -5.89 -11.35
C GLN A 27 26.72 -5.12 -10.17
N PHE A 28 26.27 -5.85 -9.15
CA PHE A 28 25.93 -5.31 -7.84
C PHE A 28 26.22 -6.36 -6.76
N LYS A 29 26.37 -5.92 -5.52
CA LYS A 29 26.58 -6.82 -4.37
C LYS A 29 25.27 -7.07 -3.64
N VAL A 30 24.98 -8.33 -3.34
CA VAL A 30 23.97 -8.67 -2.33
C VAL A 30 24.67 -8.79 -0.99
N VAL A 31 24.17 -8.06 -0.02
CA VAL A 31 24.76 -7.94 1.32
C VAL A 31 23.68 -8.21 2.38
N GLU A 32 24.10 -8.59 3.58
CA GLU A 32 23.20 -8.75 4.73
C GLU A 32 22.96 -7.40 5.44
N SER A 33 23.94 -6.49 5.34
CA SER A 33 23.89 -5.12 5.83
C SER A 33 24.73 -4.21 4.94
N PHE A 34 24.39 -2.92 4.87
CA PHE A 34 25.18 -1.97 4.10
C PHE A 34 26.44 -1.55 4.83
N ASN A 35 27.48 -1.25 4.06
CA ASN A 35 28.69 -0.68 4.60
C ASN A 35 28.54 0.83 4.81
N CYS A 36 28.48 1.27 6.07
CA CYS A 36 28.44 2.70 6.42
C CYS A 36 29.67 3.48 5.93
N ASN A 37 30.84 2.83 5.82
CA ASN A 37 32.07 3.48 5.35
C ASN A 37 32.14 3.63 3.82
N ASP A 38 31.26 2.95 3.08
CA ASP A 38 31.18 3.03 1.63
C ASP A 38 29.73 3.22 1.18
N PRO A 39 29.13 4.40 1.46
CA PRO A 39 27.73 4.63 1.12
C PRO A 39 27.52 4.82 -0.39
N ARG A 40 28.62 4.94 -1.16
CA ARG A 40 28.63 5.03 -2.62
C ARG A 40 28.76 3.66 -3.31
N SER A 41 28.93 2.55 -2.59
CA SER A 41 28.85 1.23 -3.24
C SER A 41 27.42 0.91 -3.69
N VAL A 42 27.28 0.24 -4.84
CA VAL A 42 26.00 -0.30 -5.31
C VAL A 42 25.73 -1.64 -4.62
N GLU A 43 24.80 -1.63 -3.68
CA GLU A 43 24.50 -2.75 -2.79
C GLU A 43 23.00 -2.99 -2.69
N ARG A 44 22.62 -4.24 -2.50
CA ARG A 44 21.23 -4.64 -2.29
C ARG A 44 21.11 -5.60 -1.12
N ILE A 45 20.02 -5.47 -0.38
CA ILE A 45 19.62 -6.44 0.63
C ILE A 45 18.39 -7.16 0.11
N HIS A 46 18.44 -8.50 0.07
CA HIS A 46 17.27 -9.32 -0.23
C HIS A 46 16.70 -9.85 1.09
N VAL A 47 15.44 -9.52 1.37
CA VAL A 47 14.76 -9.95 2.59
C VAL A 47 13.65 -10.92 2.24
N SER A 48 13.81 -12.17 2.65
CA SER A 48 12.84 -13.25 2.43
C SER A 48 11.93 -13.54 3.62
N SER A 49 12.07 -12.77 4.71
CA SER A 49 11.27 -12.93 5.92
C SER A 49 9.91 -12.21 5.79
N PRO A 50 8.81 -12.76 6.35
CA PRO A 50 7.51 -12.09 6.39
C PRO A 50 7.55 -10.74 7.09
N CYS A 51 8.37 -10.59 8.14
CA CYS A 51 8.57 -9.33 8.83
C CYS A 51 10.06 -9.02 8.92
N GLY A 52 10.39 -7.73 8.88
CA GLY A 52 11.76 -7.27 8.93
C GLY A 52 11.85 -5.76 9.01
N ALA A 53 13.05 -5.25 8.74
CA ALA A 53 13.31 -3.83 8.68
C ALA A 53 14.28 -3.49 7.56
N VAL A 54 14.18 -2.25 7.08
CA VAL A 54 15.14 -1.62 6.18
C VAL A 54 15.61 -0.33 6.82
N ALA A 55 16.90 -0.03 6.73
CA ALA A 55 17.50 1.08 7.45
C ALA A 55 18.58 1.76 6.61
N SER A 56 18.81 3.05 6.87
CA SER A 56 19.95 3.77 6.30
C SER A 56 21.27 3.08 6.69
N PRO A 57 22.32 3.10 5.84
CA PRO A 57 23.57 2.33 6.04
C PRO A 57 24.25 2.51 7.39
N CYS A 58 24.12 3.69 8.01
CA CYS A 58 24.77 4.02 9.27
C CYS A 58 23.83 3.97 10.48
N TYR A 59 22.57 3.54 10.29
CA TYR A 59 21.58 3.54 11.36
C TYR A 59 22.10 2.78 12.60
N PRO A 60 21.96 3.32 13.83
CA PRO A 60 21.13 4.49 14.19
C PRO A 60 21.80 5.85 13.96
N GLN A 61 23.05 5.92 13.53
CA GLN A 61 23.67 7.19 13.19
C GLN A 61 23.16 7.71 11.83
N PRO A 62 23.16 9.02 11.60
CA PRO A 62 22.91 9.55 10.27
C PRO A 62 23.96 9.08 9.27
N THR A 63 23.52 8.66 8.09
CA THR A 63 24.35 8.37 6.94
C THR A 63 24.76 9.70 6.29
N PRO A 64 26.07 10.01 6.18
CA PRO A 64 26.53 11.29 5.65
C PRO A 64 26.03 11.59 4.24
N GLU A 65 26.09 10.61 3.33
CA GLU A 65 25.65 10.76 1.94
C GLU A 65 25.04 9.44 1.43
N LEU A 66 23.72 9.39 1.29
CA LEU A 66 23.03 8.31 0.59
C LEU A 66 23.08 8.57 -0.92
N GLY A 67 23.76 7.75 -1.71
CA GLY A 67 23.81 7.95 -3.17
C GLY A 67 22.60 7.39 -3.91
N GLU A 68 21.96 8.20 -4.77
CA GLU A 68 20.74 7.85 -5.52
C GLU A 68 20.83 6.47 -6.20
N GLY A 69 19.82 5.62 -5.96
CA GLY A 69 19.71 4.30 -6.57
C GLY A 69 20.78 3.27 -6.13
N ARG A 70 21.76 3.68 -5.30
CA ARG A 70 22.93 2.85 -4.95
C ARG A 70 22.61 1.82 -3.88
N LYS A 71 21.71 2.15 -2.93
CA LYS A 71 21.18 1.15 -2.00
C LYS A 71 19.77 0.78 -2.41
N GLY A 72 19.49 -0.51 -2.39
CA GLY A 72 18.17 -1.04 -2.68
C GLY A 72 17.82 -2.18 -1.75
N TRP A 73 16.53 -2.37 -1.53
CA TRP A 73 16.00 -3.53 -0.83
C TRP A 73 15.01 -4.25 -1.73
N VAL A 74 15.10 -5.56 -1.73
CA VAL A 74 14.13 -6.44 -2.39
C VAL A 74 13.50 -7.26 -1.29
N VAL A 75 12.22 -6.99 -1.02
CA VAL A 75 11.44 -7.71 -0.02
C VAL A 75 10.54 -8.69 -0.74
N ASP A 76 10.77 -9.98 -0.50
CA ASP A 76 10.03 -11.09 -1.10
C ASP A 76 9.67 -12.12 -0.04
N ALA A 77 8.52 -11.90 0.60
CA ALA A 77 8.06 -12.76 1.70
C ALA A 77 7.35 -14.03 1.21
N GLY A 78 7.21 -14.22 -0.12
CA GLY A 78 6.43 -15.30 -0.74
C GLY A 78 7.08 -16.69 -0.70
N GLY A 79 8.07 -16.89 0.16
CA GLY A 79 8.64 -18.23 0.39
C GLY A 79 7.61 -19.17 1.02
N TRP A 80 7.85 -20.48 0.90
CA TRP A 80 7.08 -21.55 1.58
C TRP A 80 5.64 -21.77 1.07
N GLY A 81 5.35 -21.41 -0.18
CA GLY A 81 4.06 -21.70 -0.82
C GLY A 81 2.90 -20.78 -0.39
N ARG A 82 3.18 -19.79 0.46
CA ARG A 82 2.19 -18.79 0.90
C ARG A 82 2.20 -17.59 -0.03
N LYS A 83 1.03 -17.20 -0.51
CA LYS A 83 0.91 -16.05 -1.42
C LYS A 83 0.79 -14.76 -0.63
N VAL A 84 1.68 -13.80 -0.89
CA VAL A 84 1.63 -12.47 -0.27
C VAL A 84 0.49 -11.64 -0.86
N ALA A 85 -0.28 -10.97 -0.01
CA ALA A 85 -1.36 -10.06 -0.39
C ALA A 85 -0.94 -8.58 -0.36
N GLY A 86 0.11 -8.26 0.39
CA GLY A 86 0.60 -6.90 0.56
C GLY A 86 1.53 -6.79 1.77
N TYR A 87 1.92 -5.57 2.10
CA TYR A 87 2.74 -5.27 3.26
C TYR A 87 2.26 -4.00 3.95
N ARG A 88 2.48 -3.94 5.26
CA ARG A 88 2.44 -2.69 6.02
C ARG A 88 3.86 -2.26 6.31
N LEU A 89 4.22 -1.06 5.87
CA LEU A 89 5.48 -0.40 6.22
C LEU A 89 5.21 0.60 7.34
N SER A 90 6.08 0.67 8.33
CA SER A 90 6.03 1.67 9.41
C SER A 90 7.33 2.45 9.46
N PHE A 91 7.23 3.77 9.38
CA PHE A 91 8.36 4.69 9.24
C PHE A 91 8.76 5.23 10.62
N GLN A 92 10.03 5.07 10.96
CA GLN A 92 10.66 5.55 12.20
C GLN A 92 11.94 6.29 11.85
N ASP A 93 12.26 7.34 12.61
CA ASP A 93 13.43 8.19 12.39
C ASP A 93 13.58 8.66 10.93
N PHE A 94 12.49 8.91 10.21
CA PHE A 94 12.50 9.06 8.75
C PHE A 94 12.87 10.49 8.31
N ASN A 95 14.16 10.70 8.08
CA ASN A 95 14.74 11.92 7.53
C ASN A 95 15.68 11.60 6.36
N ILE A 96 15.20 11.83 5.14
CA ILE A 96 15.95 11.56 3.90
C ILE A 96 16.55 12.84 3.26
N GLY A 97 16.58 13.95 4.01
CA GLY A 97 17.07 15.25 3.53
C GLY A 97 16.01 16.09 2.82
N ASP A 98 16.44 17.26 2.34
CA ASP A 98 15.57 18.25 1.72
C ASP A 98 15.07 17.80 0.34
N GLN A 99 13.94 18.37 -0.06
CA GLN A 99 13.41 18.18 -1.41
C GLN A 99 14.45 18.61 -2.46
N PRO A 100 14.59 17.87 -3.58
CA PRO A 100 13.74 16.77 -4.07
C PRO A 100 14.05 15.35 -3.56
N SER A 101 14.62 15.14 -2.37
CA SER A 101 14.86 13.77 -1.85
C SER A 101 13.54 12.99 -1.61
N THR A 102 13.47 11.76 -2.13
CA THR A 102 12.29 10.88 -2.07
C THR A 102 12.69 9.43 -1.81
N PHE A 103 11.94 8.71 -0.97
CA PHE A 103 12.04 7.26 -0.85
C PHE A 103 11.02 6.59 -1.77
N ILE A 104 11.44 5.64 -2.59
CA ILE A 104 10.62 5.06 -3.66
C ILE A 104 10.26 3.63 -3.29
N ILE A 105 8.95 3.33 -3.38
CA ILE A 105 8.37 2.02 -3.08
C ILE A 105 7.61 1.56 -4.31
N GLY A 106 8.04 0.44 -4.91
CA GLY A 106 7.40 -0.08 -6.12
C GLY A 106 7.18 -1.58 -6.12
N LYS A 107 6.34 -2.01 -7.06
CA LYS A 107 5.90 -3.41 -7.24
C LYS A 107 6.81 -4.23 -8.14
N ALA A 108 7.66 -3.56 -8.91
CA ALA A 108 8.63 -4.17 -9.80
C ALA A 108 9.86 -3.26 -9.89
N ALA A 109 11.00 -3.82 -10.30
CA ALA A 109 12.21 -3.04 -10.55
C ALA A 109 13.03 -3.68 -11.66
N GLU A 110 13.84 -2.86 -12.30
CA GLU A 110 14.85 -3.28 -13.27
C GLU A 110 16.25 -2.90 -12.77
N THR A 111 17.25 -3.66 -13.20
CA THR A 111 18.65 -3.31 -12.95
C THR A 111 19.20 -2.60 -14.16
N LEU A 112 19.56 -1.34 -13.99
CA LEU A 112 20.20 -0.54 -15.03
C LEU A 112 21.59 -1.07 -15.35
N SER A 113 22.15 -0.67 -16.49
CA SER A 113 23.48 -1.09 -16.95
C SER A 113 24.60 -0.73 -15.97
N ASN A 114 24.41 0.31 -15.16
CA ASN A 114 25.33 0.74 -14.11
C ASN A 114 25.10 0.03 -12.75
N GLY A 115 24.21 -0.97 -12.69
CA GLY A 115 23.91 -1.74 -11.48
C GLY A 115 22.86 -1.10 -10.56
N LEU A 116 22.45 0.15 -10.81
CA LEU A 116 21.44 0.81 -10.00
C LEU A 116 20.09 0.10 -10.13
N LEU A 117 19.33 0.10 -9.04
CA LEU A 117 17.99 -0.46 -9.00
C LEU A 117 16.98 0.63 -9.39
N ASN A 118 16.40 0.50 -10.58
CA ASN A 118 15.31 1.38 -11.01
C ASN A 118 13.98 0.75 -10.62
N VAL A 119 13.28 1.37 -9.65
CA VAL A 119 12.01 0.86 -9.13
C VAL A 119 10.86 1.43 -9.95
N THR A 120 9.98 0.55 -10.42
CA THR A 120 8.80 0.90 -11.22
C THR A 120 7.53 0.88 -10.37
N GLY A 121 6.78 1.98 -10.41
CA GLY A 121 5.55 2.16 -9.65
C GLY A 121 5.83 3.08 -8.49
N ASP A 122 5.66 4.38 -8.72
CA ASP A 122 6.39 5.39 -7.96
C ASP A 122 5.53 5.89 -6.80
N ILE A 123 5.23 5.02 -5.83
CA ILE A 123 4.83 5.53 -4.53
C ILE A 123 6.09 6.20 -3.96
N THR A 124 6.07 7.53 -3.90
CA THR A 124 7.16 8.30 -3.31
C THR A 124 6.78 8.76 -1.93
N VAL A 125 7.67 8.51 -0.98
CA VAL A 125 7.55 8.95 0.40
C VAL A 125 8.59 10.03 0.63
N ASN A 126 8.09 11.23 0.91
CA ASN A 126 8.89 12.41 1.15
C ASN A 126 8.99 12.66 2.66
N GLY A 127 10.08 13.32 3.06
CA GLY A 127 10.44 13.56 4.45
C GLY A 127 9.36 14.22 5.32
N GLN A 128 9.65 14.28 6.62
CA GLN A 128 8.72 14.68 7.65
C GLN A 128 8.42 16.19 7.65
N ILE A 129 7.53 16.65 6.77
CA ILE A 129 6.95 18.00 6.86
C ILE A 129 5.92 17.96 8.00
N ASP A 130 6.08 18.81 9.01
CA ASP A 130 5.11 19.01 10.11
C ASP A 130 4.73 17.73 10.91
N GLY A 131 5.71 16.87 11.18
CA GLY A 131 5.52 15.74 12.09
C GLY A 131 4.95 14.46 11.46
N GLY A 132 4.74 14.39 10.14
CA GLY A 132 4.26 13.19 9.44
C GLY A 132 4.93 12.93 8.09
N ILE A 133 4.69 11.76 7.48
CA ILE A 133 5.22 11.46 6.13
C ILE A 133 4.29 12.00 5.04
N THR A 134 4.87 12.46 3.94
CA THR A 134 4.11 12.77 2.73
C THR A 134 4.22 11.61 1.75
N VAL A 135 3.09 11.03 1.36
CA VAL A 135 3.02 9.97 0.34
C VAL A 135 2.45 10.55 -0.94
N VAL A 136 3.14 10.36 -2.06
CA VAL A 136 2.61 10.67 -3.39
C VAL A 136 2.40 9.35 -4.13
N GLU A 137 1.16 9.10 -4.52
CA GLU A 137 0.76 7.90 -5.26
C GLU A 137 -0.12 8.32 -6.45
N ASN A 138 0.25 7.91 -7.67
CA ASN A 138 -0.46 8.30 -8.89
C ASN A 138 -0.66 9.83 -9.03
N GLY A 139 0.32 10.62 -8.62
CA GLY A 139 0.27 12.08 -8.60
C GLY A 139 -0.55 12.70 -7.47
N ARG A 140 -1.23 11.88 -6.65
CA ARG A 140 -1.99 12.35 -5.49
C ARG A 140 -1.08 12.41 -4.25
N LYS A 141 -0.82 13.63 -3.77
CA LYS A 141 -0.11 13.89 -2.51
C LYS A 141 -1.05 13.72 -1.31
N THR A 142 -0.63 12.92 -0.34
CA THR A 142 -1.35 12.65 0.91
C THR A 142 -0.39 12.84 2.08
N LEU A 143 -0.75 13.69 3.04
CA LEU A 143 0.00 13.86 4.29
C LEU A 143 -0.52 12.87 5.34
N LYS A 144 0.38 12.12 5.97
CA LYS A 144 0.06 11.19 7.06
C LYS A 144 0.73 11.64 8.36
N THR A 145 -0.02 12.37 9.19
CA THR A 145 0.46 12.95 10.47
C THR A 145 0.22 12.06 11.68
N ASN A 146 -0.86 11.27 11.68
CA ASN A 146 -1.26 10.41 12.82
C ASN A 146 -0.97 8.92 12.58
N GLU A 147 -0.57 8.56 11.36
CA GLU A 147 -0.30 7.19 10.94
C GLU A 147 1.09 7.13 10.32
N ASN A 148 2.07 6.62 11.07
CA ASN A 148 3.41 6.39 10.54
C ASN A 148 3.47 5.12 9.68
N PHE A 149 2.35 4.67 9.10
CA PHE A 149 2.31 3.44 8.31
C PHE A 149 1.70 3.63 6.91
N LEU A 150 2.16 2.80 5.99
CA LEU A 150 1.70 2.71 4.61
C LEU A 150 1.39 1.25 4.31
N ASP A 151 0.15 0.97 3.90
CA ASP A 151 -0.25 -0.33 3.42
C ASP A 151 -0.12 -0.35 1.89
N VAL A 152 0.59 -1.33 1.36
CA VAL A 152 0.73 -1.58 -0.09
C VAL A 152 0.24 -3.00 -0.40
N ASP A 153 -0.39 -3.20 -1.56
CA ASP A 153 -0.95 -4.48 -1.99
C ASP A 153 -0.02 -5.25 -2.96
N PHE A 154 1.26 -4.95 -2.91
CA PHE A 154 2.29 -5.55 -3.76
C PHE A 154 2.69 -6.92 -3.24
N MET A 155 2.90 -7.88 -4.14
CA MET A 155 3.36 -9.23 -3.76
C MET A 155 4.85 -9.27 -3.40
N LYS A 156 5.64 -8.40 -4.01
CA LYS A 156 7.05 -8.13 -3.69
C LYS A 156 7.22 -6.62 -3.66
N ILE A 157 8.12 -6.14 -2.82
CA ILE A 157 8.42 -4.71 -2.73
C ILE A 157 9.87 -4.48 -3.11
N PHE A 158 10.06 -3.49 -3.97
CA PHE A 158 11.36 -2.95 -4.31
C PHE A 158 11.45 -1.56 -3.73
N LEU A 159 12.53 -1.31 -2.98
CA LEU A 159 12.76 -0.06 -2.28
C LEU A 159 14.07 0.55 -2.77
N THR A 160 14.03 1.84 -3.05
CA THR A 160 15.24 2.64 -3.29
C THR A 160 14.99 4.08 -2.85
N PHE A 161 15.93 4.97 -3.06
CA PHE A 161 15.76 6.39 -2.79
C PHE A 161 16.40 7.22 -3.90
N ASN A 162 15.82 8.39 -4.09
CA ASN A 162 16.37 9.48 -4.87
C ASN A 162 16.77 10.59 -3.89
N THR A 163 17.94 11.19 -4.10
CA THR A 163 18.39 12.32 -3.27
C THR A 163 18.91 13.44 -4.16
N SER A 164 18.76 14.67 -3.68
CA SER A 164 19.34 15.85 -4.31
C SER A 164 20.83 16.05 -4.04
N GLY A 165 21.45 15.20 -3.21
CA GLY A 165 22.85 15.35 -2.78
C GLY A 165 23.08 16.52 -1.81
N SER A 166 22.05 17.31 -1.49
CA SER A 166 22.10 18.36 -0.47
C SER A 166 21.96 17.71 0.90
N THR A 167 23.09 17.39 1.52
CA THR A 167 23.13 16.96 2.91
C THR A 167 22.81 18.17 3.78
N THR A 168 21.73 18.12 4.56
CA THR A 168 21.68 18.92 5.77
C THR A 168 22.89 18.54 6.64
N ASP A 169 23.41 19.44 7.48
CA ASP A 169 24.59 19.19 8.32
C ASP A 169 24.47 17.95 9.24
N GLN A 170 23.29 17.33 9.29
CA GLN A 170 22.96 16.17 10.11
C GLN A 170 22.91 14.84 9.34
N GLY A 171 23.05 14.80 8.01
CA GLY A 171 22.97 13.57 7.22
C GLY A 171 21.56 12.94 7.17
N GLN A 172 21.44 11.78 6.52
CA GLN A 172 20.17 11.09 6.31
C GLN A 172 20.01 9.88 7.22
N ARG A 173 18.86 9.72 7.84
CA ARG A 173 18.54 8.62 8.76
C ARG A 173 17.15 8.10 8.45
N PHE A 174 16.99 6.78 8.44
CA PHE A 174 15.66 6.17 8.48
C PHE A 174 15.72 4.75 8.99
N TYR A 175 14.60 4.33 9.57
CA TYR A 175 14.34 2.96 9.96
C TYR A 175 12.89 2.62 9.64
N ILE A 176 12.68 1.70 8.71
CA ILE A 176 11.35 1.32 8.26
C ILE A 176 11.15 -0.16 8.59
N THR A 177 10.21 -0.45 9.46
CA THR A 177 9.80 -1.83 9.70
C THR A 177 8.72 -2.23 8.70
N PHE A 178 8.64 -3.51 8.37
CA PHE A 178 7.59 -4.01 7.53
C PHE A 178 7.11 -5.38 7.99
N CYS A 179 5.85 -5.69 7.69
CA CYS A 179 5.29 -7.02 7.80
C CYS A 179 4.37 -7.31 6.61
N ALA A 180 4.54 -8.51 6.05
CA ALA A 180 3.70 -9.06 5.00
C ALA A 180 2.33 -9.47 5.56
N ASP A 181 1.30 -9.26 4.76
CA ASP A 181 0.01 -9.90 4.88
C ASP A 181 -0.11 -10.99 3.82
N PHE A 182 -0.76 -12.09 4.15
CA PHE A 182 -0.90 -13.24 3.27
C PHE A 182 -2.31 -13.31 2.70
N ASP A 183 -2.42 -13.77 1.46
CA ASP A 183 -3.68 -13.90 0.73
C ASP A 183 -4.56 -14.95 1.40
N LYS A 184 -5.51 -14.45 2.19
CA LYS A 184 -6.54 -15.24 2.86
C LYS A 184 -7.26 -16.19 1.91
N CYS A 185 -7.46 -15.78 0.66
CA CYS A 185 -8.12 -16.63 -0.34
C CYS A 185 -7.25 -17.78 -0.84
N SER A 186 -5.93 -17.73 -0.65
CA SER A 186 -5.03 -18.82 -1.07
C SER A 186 -4.97 -19.96 -0.06
N ASP A 187 -5.18 -19.65 1.23
CA ASP A 187 -5.05 -20.64 2.30
C ASP A 187 -6.42 -21.25 2.70
N HIS A 188 -7.55 -20.52 2.54
CA HIS A 188 -8.86 -20.94 3.07
C HIS A 188 -10.05 -20.50 2.20
N GLU A 189 -10.59 -21.38 1.35
CA GLU A 189 -11.83 -21.09 0.59
C GLU A 189 -13.07 -20.91 1.49
N GLU A 190 -13.02 -21.40 2.73
CA GLU A 190 -14.11 -21.33 3.72
C GLU A 190 -14.47 -19.91 4.20
N TYR A 191 -13.68 -18.90 3.81
CA TYR A 191 -14.03 -17.50 4.04
C TYR A 191 -15.37 -17.16 3.36
N CYS A 192 -15.68 -17.78 2.23
CA CYS A 192 -16.95 -17.64 1.53
C CYS A 192 -17.83 -18.88 1.71
N LYS A 193 -19.06 -18.68 2.20
CA LYS A 193 -20.08 -19.72 2.40
C LYS A 193 -20.81 -20.04 1.10
N HIS A 194 -21.53 -21.15 1.12
CA HIS A 194 -22.40 -21.61 0.02
C HIS A 194 -21.71 -21.65 -1.35
N GLY A 195 -20.42 -22.01 -1.35
CA GLY A 195 -19.62 -22.10 -2.57
C GLY A 195 -19.38 -20.75 -3.27
N GLY A 196 -19.45 -19.63 -2.54
CA GLY A 196 -19.00 -18.33 -3.04
C GLY A 196 -17.50 -18.32 -3.33
N THR A 197 -17.08 -17.47 -4.26
CA THR A 197 -15.67 -17.37 -4.66
C THR A 197 -14.96 -16.27 -3.86
N CYS A 198 -13.87 -16.62 -3.17
CA CYS A 198 -13.03 -15.65 -2.47
C CYS A 198 -12.19 -14.84 -3.48
N VAL A 199 -12.18 -13.52 -3.31
CA VAL A 199 -11.39 -12.60 -4.14
C VAL A 199 -10.61 -11.66 -3.24
N ARG A 200 -9.28 -11.62 -3.41
CA ARG A 200 -8.41 -10.65 -2.74
C ARG A 200 -8.80 -9.23 -3.13
N ASP A 201 -8.86 -8.33 -2.14
CA ASP A 201 -9.33 -6.94 -2.32
C ASP A 201 -8.40 -5.92 -1.63
N GLY A 202 -7.09 -6.14 -1.74
CA GLY A 202 -6.03 -5.31 -1.16
C GLY A 202 -5.42 -5.88 0.13
N PHE A 203 -4.56 -5.09 0.78
CA PHE A 203 -3.92 -5.46 2.04
C PHE A 203 -4.94 -5.80 3.14
N LYS A 204 -4.81 -6.98 3.76
CA LYS A 204 -5.71 -7.54 4.79
C LYS A 204 -7.17 -7.71 4.37
N LYS A 205 -7.50 -7.43 3.11
CA LYS A 205 -8.86 -7.34 2.58
C LYS A 205 -9.15 -8.46 1.59
N TYR A 206 -10.36 -8.98 1.68
CA TYR A 206 -10.93 -9.92 0.75
C TYR A 206 -12.43 -9.64 0.63
N ARG A 207 -13.04 -10.14 -0.45
CA ARG A 207 -14.48 -10.09 -0.67
C ARG A 207 -14.96 -11.40 -1.27
N CYS A 208 -16.20 -11.77 -0.95
CA CYS A 208 -16.83 -12.93 -1.53
C CYS A 208 -17.69 -12.55 -2.74
N LYS A 209 -17.54 -13.28 -3.84
CA LYS A 209 -18.49 -13.28 -4.95
C LYS A 209 -19.48 -14.41 -4.73
N CYS A 210 -20.71 -14.05 -4.37
CA CYS A 210 -21.75 -15.03 -4.06
C CYS A 210 -22.32 -15.67 -5.33
N LYS A 211 -22.63 -16.97 -5.23
CA LYS A 211 -23.43 -17.66 -6.24
C LYS A 211 -24.86 -17.13 -6.25
N ALA A 212 -25.55 -17.32 -7.36
CA ALA A 212 -26.97 -17.00 -7.47
C ALA A 212 -27.76 -17.68 -6.34
N GLY A 213 -28.68 -16.95 -5.72
CA GLY A 213 -29.43 -17.43 -4.56
C GLY A 213 -28.77 -17.18 -3.20
N PHE A 214 -27.59 -16.55 -3.11
CA PHE A 214 -26.93 -16.20 -1.84
C PHE A 214 -26.50 -14.73 -1.78
N ILE A 215 -26.49 -14.16 -0.57
CA ILE A 215 -26.09 -12.77 -0.25
C ILE A 215 -25.33 -12.70 1.08
N GLY A 216 -24.78 -11.52 1.39
CA GLY A 216 -23.97 -11.28 2.59
C GLY A 216 -22.48 -11.13 2.28
N ASN A 217 -21.70 -10.64 3.24
CA ASN A 217 -20.26 -10.37 3.04
C ASN A 217 -19.46 -11.66 2.83
N ARG A 218 -19.96 -12.76 3.39
CA ARG A 218 -19.41 -14.11 3.27
C ARG A 218 -20.38 -15.04 2.54
N CYS A 219 -21.41 -14.53 1.86
CA CYS A 219 -22.45 -15.35 1.23
C CYS A 219 -23.19 -16.28 2.22
N GLU A 220 -23.31 -15.83 3.46
CA GLU A 220 -23.84 -16.59 4.58
C GLU A 220 -25.36 -16.74 4.59
N SER A 221 -26.08 -15.94 3.78
CA SER A 221 -27.54 -15.90 3.77
C SER A 221 -28.09 -16.26 2.40
N ASP A 222 -29.24 -16.94 2.37
CA ASP A 222 -30.02 -17.12 1.16
C ASP A 222 -30.56 -15.77 0.67
N ARG A 223 -30.58 -15.60 -0.65
CA ARG A 223 -31.25 -14.48 -1.29
C ARG A 223 -32.76 -14.73 -1.19
N PRO A 224 -33.54 -13.81 -0.59
CA PRO A 224 -34.99 -13.96 -0.59
C PRO A 224 -35.49 -14.01 -2.04
N PRO A 225 -36.51 -14.82 -2.33
CA PRO A 225 -37.11 -14.88 -3.66
C PRO A 225 -37.47 -13.46 -4.11
N ASP A 226 -37.18 -13.14 -5.37
CA ASP A 226 -37.41 -11.81 -5.94
C ASP A 226 -38.91 -11.46 -5.78
N GLY A 227 -39.22 -10.65 -4.76
CA GLY A 227 -40.61 -10.39 -4.35
C GLY A 227 -40.82 -10.14 -2.85
N GLU A 228 -39.89 -10.54 -1.97
CA GLU A 228 -40.04 -10.36 -0.52
C GLU A 228 -38.92 -9.52 0.10
N CYS A 229 -39.05 -8.19 0.00
CA CYS A 229 -38.38 -7.26 0.92
C CYS A 229 -39.13 -7.27 2.27
N ASN A 230 -39.18 -8.42 2.95
CA ASN A 230 -39.84 -8.56 4.25
C ASN A 230 -38.89 -8.09 5.36
N ASN A 231 -38.98 -6.79 5.66
CA ASN A 231 -38.64 -6.14 6.93
C ASN A 231 -37.21 -6.36 7.47
N ALA A 232 -36.31 -5.43 7.17
CA ALA A 232 -35.27 -5.08 8.13
C ALA A 232 -35.96 -4.38 9.33
N GLU A 233 -35.77 -4.94 10.52
CA GLU A 233 -36.44 -4.59 11.76
C GLU A 233 -36.25 -3.10 12.16
N GLY A 234 -37.34 -2.48 12.64
CA GLY A 234 -37.32 -1.16 13.27
C GLY A 234 -37.92 -0.02 12.43
N GLY A 235 -39.25 0.08 12.37
CA GLY A 235 -39.94 1.22 11.76
C GLY A 235 -41.40 1.32 12.19
N ASP A 236 -41.74 2.42 12.85
CA ASP A 236 -43.07 2.80 13.36
C ASP A 236 -44.19 2.61 12.30
N LYS A 237 -45.24 1.85 12.66
CA LYS A 237 -46.36 1.45 11.79
C LYS A 237 -47.46 2.52 11.69
N SER A 238 -47.11 3.76 11.36
CA SER A 238 -48.10 4.86 11.35
C SER A 238 -48.38 5.51 9.99
N LYS A 239 -47.66 5.20 8.90
CA LYS A 239 -47.94 5.80 7.57
C LYS A 239 -47.76 4.82 6.43
N GLY A 240 -48.87 4.39 5.81
CA GLY A 240 -48.92 3.43 4.71
C GLY A 240 -48.07 3.83 3.50
N ARG A 241 -46.84 3.33 3.44
CA ARG A 241 -45.94 3.52 2.30
C ARG A 241 -45.31 2.17 1.95
N VAL A 242 -45.84 1.51 0.93
CA VAL A 242 -45.28 0.27 0.37
C VAL A 242 -43.95 0.60 -0.33
N LYS A 243 -42.86 -0.07 0.05
CA LYS A 243 -41.58 0.01 -0.67
C LYS A 243 -41.61 -1.00 -1.83
N LEU A 244 -41.51 -0.51 -3.06
CA LEU A 244 -41.21 -1.35 -4.23
C LEU A 244 -39.67 -1.41 -4.40
N CYS A 245 -39.13 -2.62 -4.40
CA CYS A 245 -37.72 -2.91 -4.59
C CYS A 245 -37.46 -3.13 -6.10
N GLU A 246 -36.71 -2.23 -6.75
CA GLU A 246 -36.20 -2.46 -8.10
C GLU A 246 -34.68 -2.55 -8.00
N SER A 247 -34.15 -3.75 -8.23
CA SER A 247 -32.71 -4.08 -8.30
C SER A 247 -31.82 -3.36 -7.28
N SER A 248 -31.63 -4.00 -6.13
CA SER A 248 -30.43 -3.87 -5.30
C SER A 248 -30.13 -2.52 -4.61
N ARG A 249 -30.95 -1.46 -4.74
CA ARG A 249 -30.79 -0.23 -3.94
C ARG A 249 -32.13 0.39 -3.52
N CYS A 250 -32.31 0.65 -2.23
CA CYS A 250 -33.40 1.47 -1.72
C CYS A 250 -33.20 2.93 -2.15
N ILE A 251 -33.91 3.40 -3.19
CA ILE A 251 -33.98 4.82 -3.53
C ILE A 251 -35.20 5.42 -2.82
N LYS A 252 -35.00 6.47 -2.00
CA LYS A 252 -36.12 7.31 -1.54
C LYS A 252 -36.75 7.98 -2.77
N ARG A 253 -37.97 7.61 -3.18
CA ARG A 253 -38.75 8.44 -4.10
C ARG A 253 -39.17 9.73 -3.37
N LEU A 254 -38.79 10.88 -3.89
CA LEU A 254 -39.50 12.14 -3.61
C LEU A 254 -40.90 12.05 -4.26
N PRO A 255 -41.95 12.64 -3.66
CA PRO A 255 -43.29 12.58 -4.24
C PRO A 255 -43.33 13.25 -5.63
N PRO A 256 -44.25 12.83 -6.51
CA PRO A 256 -44.41 13.46 -7.82
C PRO A 256 -44.79 14.92 -7.62
N LYS A 257 -44.09 15.85 -8.28
CA LYS A 257 -44.64 17.18 -8.52
C LYS A 257 -45.88 16.99 -9.41
N GLU A 258 -47.02 17.42 -8.93
CA GLU A 258 -48.21 17.56 -9.76
C GLU A 258 -47.86 18.40 -10.99
N THR A 259 -48.32 17.90 -12.13
CA THR A 259 -48.20 18.52 -13.44
C THR A 259 -49.23 19.63 -13.49
N GLU A 260 -48.80 20.89 -13.44
CA GLU A 260 -49.64 22.03 -13.81
C GLU A 260 -49.40 22.36 -15.29
N GLU A 261 -50.50 22.57 -16.00
CA GLU A 261 -50.64 22.68 -17.45
C GLU A 261 -49.85 23.84 -18.07
N LEU A 262 -49.44 23.64 -19.34
CA LEU A 262 -48.95 24.67 -20.23
C LEU A 262 -50.06 25.66 -20.60
N THR A 263 -49.85 26.96 -20.38
CA THR A 263 -50.35 28.02 -21.28
C THR A 263 -49.25 29.07 -21.54
N PRO A 264 -49.25 29.76 -22.69
CA PRO A 264 -48.02 30.32 -23.28
C PRO A 264 -47.84 31.84 -23.14
N MET A 265 -46.56 32.22 -23.11
CA MET A 265 -45.90 33.47 -23.51
C MET A 265 -46.41 34.83 -22.95
N GLU A 266 -45.53 35.51 -22.20
CA GLU A 266 -45.11 36.88 -22.55
C GLU A 266 -43.75 37.25 -21.91
N THR A 267 -43.14 38.31 -22.46
CA THR A 267 -41.70 38.57 -22.62
C THR A 267 -41.05 39.50 -21.59
N THR A 268 -39.89 39.10 -21.03
CA THR A 268 -38.69 39.93 -20.60
C THR A 268 -38.84 41.08 -19.56
N PRO A 269 -37.76 41.66 -18.96
CA PRO A 269 -36.45 41.13 -18.51
C PRO A 269 -36.01 41.54 -17.06
N ALA A 270 -34.92 40.89 -16.60
CA ALA A 270 -34.00 41.07 -15.44
C ALA A 270 -33.99 42.32 -14.51
N LYS A 271 -33.79 42.12 -13.18
CA LYS A 271 -32.66 42.62 -12.32
C LYS A 271 -32.79 42.22 -10.80
N PRO A 272 -31.82 42.50 -9.87
CA PRO A 272 -31.35 41.53 -8.85
C PRO A 272 -31.43 41.99 -7.36
N MET A 273 -30.87 41.17 -6.44
CA MET A 273 -30.33 41.44 -5.07
C MET A 273 -30.98 40.67 -3.88
N SER A 274 -30.22 39.70 -3.31
CA SER A 274 -29.69 39.53 -1.91
C SER A 274 -30.43 40.09 -0.67
N PRO A 275 -30.07 39.75 0.60
CA PRO A 275 -29.84 38.47 1.33
C PRO A 275 -30.72 38.36 2.63
N TYR A 276 -30.42 37.41 3.55
CA TYR A 276 -31.03 37.09 4.88
C TYR A 276 -32.22 36.11 4.84
N SER A 277 -32.52 35.22 5.80
CA SER A 277 -31.90 34.64 7.02
C SER A 277 -33.01 33.80 7.69
N SER A 278 -32.66 32.72 8.39
CA SER A 278 -33.41 32.04 9.47
C SER A 278 -34.77 31.40 9.07
N LYS A 279 -35.27 30.30 9.65
CA LYS A 279 -35.04 29.59 10.91
C LYS A 279 -35.62 28.18 10.74
N CYS A 280 -35.08 27.20 11.44
CA CYS A 280 -35.72 25.90 11.62
C CYS A 280 -36.78 26.02 12.73
N ASP A 281 -37.96 25.45 12.49
CA ASP A 281 -38.89 24.93 13.49
C ASP A 281 -39.21 23.47 13.12
#